data_AF-A0A8J5II16-F1
#
_entry.id   AF-A0A8J5II16-F1
#
_cell.length_a   1.000
_cell.length_b   1.000
_cell.length_c   1.000
_cell.angle_alpha   90.00
_cell.angle_beta   90.00
_cell.angle_gamma   90.00
#
_symmetry.space_group_name_H-M   'P 1'
#
loop_
_entity.id
_entity.type
_entity.pdbx_description
1 polymer ?
#
loop_
_entity_poly.entity_id
_entity_poly.type
_entity_poly.pdbx_seq_one_letter_code
_entity_poly.pdbx_strand_id
1 'polypeptide(L)'
;MYAWYFPKNSNGWGIESRHLWLDIIVWIDNPSSEKPTILAVATWHHGKYQKYVPSAADTLNGSSVKLDCDNTLDYGYTLNETKKTGETQDLIMWNQLTDAARSALQWTDFNGLSAPIGDGKFDELIENAYPF
;
A
#
# COMPACT_ATOMS: atom_id res chain seq x y z
N MET A 1 -6.68 -2.12 -2.61
CA MET A 1 -5.42 -1.39 -2.35
C MET A 1 -5.60 -0.52 -1.12
N TYR A 2 -4.58 -0.45 -0.27
CA TYR A 2 -4.45 0.55 0.79
C TYR A 2 -3.19 1.35 0.52
N ALA A 3 -3.23 2.67 0.74
CA ALA A 3 -2.10 3.55 0.49
C ALA A 3 -1.90 4.54 1.64
N TRP A 4 -0.64 4.85 1.91
CA TRP A 4 -0.20 5.79 2.94
C TRP A 4 0.69 6.85 2.33
N TYR A 5 0.47 8.10 2.74
CA TYR A 5 1.29 9.23 2.38
C TYR A 5 2.23 9.58 3.53
N PHE A 6 3.51 9.76 3.21
CA PHE A 6 4.51 10.30 4.11
C PHE A 6 5.07 11.61 3.53
N PRO A 7 5.27 12.66 4.34
CA PRO A 7 5.80 13.93 3.86
C PRO A 7 7.21 13.84 3.24
N LYS A 8 7.99 12.82 3.60
CA LYS A 8 9.36 12.59 3.12
C LYS A 8 9.74 11.11 3.11
N ASN A 9 10.64 10.73 2.21
CA ASN A 9 11.48 9.53 2.34
C ASN A 9 12.89 9.96 2.71
N SER A 10 13.42 9.48 3.83
CA SER A 10 14.72 9.88 4.35
C SER A 10 15.30 8.74 5.17
N ASN A 11 16.50 8.29 4.83
CA ASN A 11 17.23 7.29 5.61
C ASN A 11 18.52 7.82 6.25
N GLY A 12 18.89 9.08 5.98
CA GLY A 12 20.12 9.67 6.49
C GLY A 12 21.40 9.20 5.80
N TRP A 13 21.30 8.36 4.76
CA TRP A 13 22.41 7.75 4.03
C TRP A 13 22.29 7.96 2.51
N GLY A 14 21.83 9.15 2.10
CA GLY A 14 21.78 9.56 0.70
C GLY A 14 20.44 9.36 0.00
N ILE A 15 19.46 8.72 0.66
CA ILE A 15 18.06 8.72 0.19
C ILE A 15 17.35 9.86 0.89
N GLU A 16 17.02 10.89 0.11
CA GLU A 16 16.26 12.05 0.55
C GLU A 16 15.31 12.48 -0.57
N SER A 17 14.01 12.34 -0.34
CA SER A 17 12.97 12.85 -1.24
C SER A 17 11.84 13.49 -0.46
N ARG A 18 11.32 14.59 -0.99
CA ARG A 18 10.04 15.14 -0.56
C ARG A 18 8.94 14.25 -1.15
N HIS A 19 7.97 13.90 -0.31
CA HIS A 19 6.88 12.96 -0.62
C HIS A 19 7.32 11.49 -0.71
N LEU A 20 6.48 10.63 -0.17
CA LEU A 20 6.51 9.19 -0.37
C LEU A 20 5.09 8.65 -0.30
N TRP A 21 4.75 7.83 -1.28
CA TRP A 21 3.58 6.98 -1.24
C TRP A 21 4.05 5.54 -1.02
N LEU A 22 3.41 4.86 -0.06
CA LEU A 22 3.54 3.42 0.11
C LEU A 22 2.15 2.80 -0.06
N ASP A 23 2.09 1.62 -0.66
CA ASP A 23 0.83 0.92 -0.86
C ASP A 23 0.99 -0.59 -0.66
N ILE A 24 -0.16 -1.22 -0.38
CA ILE A 24 -0.31 -2.67 -0.42
C ILE A 24 -1.62 -3.03 -1.11
N ILE A 25 -1.68 -4.25 -1.65
CA ILE A 25 -2.89 -4.79 -2.28
C ILE A 25 -3.26 -6.10 -1.60
N VAL A 26 -4.45 -6.14 -1.02
CA VAL A 26 -5.04 -7.33 -0.41
C VAL A 26 -6.03 -7.93 -1.40
N TRP A 27 -5.81 -9.19 -1.76
CA TRP A 27 -6.69 -9.97 -2.62
C TRP A 27 -7.57 -10.86 -1.76
N ILE A 28 -8.89 -10.74 -1.94
CA ILE A 28 -9.88 -11.53 -1.23
C ILE A 28 -10.71 -12.35 -2.24
N ASP A 29 -11.33 -13.41 -1.76
CA ASP A 29 -12.18 -14.29 -2.58
C ASP A 29 -13.45 -13.60 -3.08
N ASN A 30 -14.21 -12.99 -2.17
CA ASN A 30 -15.48 -12.34 -2.49
C ASN A 30 -15.79 -11.23 -1.48
N PRO A 31 -15.83 -9.95 -1.90
CA PRO A 31 -16.18 -8.84 -1.02
C PRO A 31 -17.62 -8.88 -0.49
N SER A 32 -18.51 -9.67 -1.11
CA SER A 32 -19.92 -9.81 -0.69
C SER A 32 -20.11 -10.92 0.35
N SER A 33 -19.07 -11.69 0.69
CA SER A 33 -19.12 -12.70 1.74
C SER A 33 -19.23 -12.04 3.12
N GLU A 34 -19.95 -12.67 4.06
CA GLU A 34 -19.99 -12.22 5.46
C GLU A 34 -18.59 -12.30 6.10
N LYS A 35 -17.77 -13.27 5.66
CA LYS A 35 -16.40 -13.47 6.11
C LYS A 35 -15.51 -13.72 4.90
N PRO A 36 -15.07 -12.66 4.18
CA PRO A 36 -14.14 -12.81 3.07
C PRO A 36 -12.82 -13.42 3.54
N THR A 37 -12.24 -14.27 2.71
CA THR A 37 -10.94 -14.89 2.96
C THR A 37 -9.85 -14.11 2.23
N ILE A 38 -8.78 -13.73 2.93
CA ILE A 38 -7.58 -13.18 2.30
C ILE A 38 -6.88 -14.31 1.55
N LEU A 39 -6.79 -14.18 0.23
CA LEU A 39 -6.14 -15.13 -0.66
C LEU A 39 -4.66 -14.81 -0.84
N ALA A 40 -4.33 -13.51 -0.92
CA ALA A 40 -2.98 -13.05 -1.11
C ALA A 40 -2.81 -11.60 -0.67
N VAL A 41 -1.58 -11.23 -0.36
CA VAL A 41 -1.17 -9.84 -0.12
C VAL A 41 0.00 -9.52 -1.04
N ALA A 42 0.01 -8.33 -1.60
CA ALA A 42 1.12 -7.81 -2.38
C ALA A 42 1.63 -6.52 -1.75
N THR A 43 2.94 -6.45 -1.47
CA THR A 43 3.61 -5.24 -0.97
C THR A 43 4.62 -4.76 -2.01
N TRP A 44 4.74 -3.44 -2.17
CA TRP A 44 5.73 -2.89 -3.08
C TRP A 44 7.15 -3.09 -2.52
N HIS A 45 8.00 -3.78 -3.27
CA HIS A 45 9.37 -4.09 -2.89
C HIS A 45 10.32 -4.04 -4.09
N HIS A 46 11.14 -2.99 -4.13
CA HIS A 46 12.26 -2.84 -5.09
C HIS A 46 11.83 -2.86 -6.57
N GLY A 47 10.86 -2.03 -6.95
CA GLY A 47 10.43 -1.90 -8.35
C GLY A 47 9.44 -2.97 -8.82
N LYS A 48 9.03 -3.88 -7.93
CA LYS A 48 8.00 -4.89 -8.19
C LYS A 48 7.20 -5.19 -6.93
N TYR A 49 6.07 -5.86 -7.08
CA TYR A 49 5.33 -6.37 -5.94
C TYR A 49 5.92 -7.70 -5.45
N GLN A 50 6.24 -7.77 -4.16
CA GLN A 50 6.39 -9.03 -3.44
C GLN A 50 4.99 -9.57 -3.13
N LYS A 51 4.75 -10.84 -3.48
CA LYS A 51 3.42 -11.48 -3.43
C LYS A 51 3.46 -12.61 -2.41
N TYR A 52 2.57 -12.57 -1.43
CA TYR A 52 2.40 -13.57 -0.38
C TYR A 52 1.14 -14.38 -0.68
N VAL A 53 1.30 -15.66 -1.05
CA VAL A 53 0.22 -16.53 -1.55
C VAL A 53 0.28 -17.93 -0.92
N PRO A 54 -0.54 -18.23 0.09
CA PRO A 54 -1.27 -17.28 0.94
C PRO A 54 -0.32 -16.54 1.90
N SER A 55 -0.81 -15.48 2.53
CA SER A 55 -0.12 -14.87 3.67
C SER A 55 0.02 -15.85 4.83
N ALA A 56 1.09 -15.70 5.61
CA ALA A 56 1.30 -16.54 6.79
C ALA A 56 0.23 -16.25 7.86
N ALA A 57 -0.26 -17.29 8.55
CA ALA A 57 -1.33 -17.10 9.54
C ALA A 57 -0.92 -16.14 10.68
N ASP A 58 0.36 -16.10 11.04
CA ASP A 58 0.88 -15.22 12.08
C ASP A 58 1.20 -13.80 11.60
N THR A 59 0.99 -13.48 10.31
CA THR A 59 0.99 -12.10 9.77
C THR A 59 -0.42 -11.52 9.65
N LEU A 60 -1.45 -12.27 10.05
CA LEU A 60 -2.84 -11.81 10.10
C LEU A 60 -3.32 -11.60 11.54
N ASN A 61 -4.27 -10.68 11.72
CA ASN A 61 -5.07 -10.50 12.93
C ASN A 61 -6.55 -10.45 12.51
N GLY A 62 -7.24 -11.61 12.57
CA GLY A 62 -8.56 -11.75 11.97
C GLY A 62 -8.51 -11.51 10.46
N SER A 63 -9.26 -10.51 9.98
CA SER A 63 -9.27 -10.09 8.57
C SER A 63 -8.31 -8.93 8.27
N SER A 64 -7.38 -8.62 9.18
CA SER A 64 -6.40 -7.53 9.00
C SER A 64 -5.01 -8.11 8.77
N VAL A 65 -4.34 -7.61 7.73
CA VAL A 65 -2.91 -7.88 7.48
C VAL A 65 -2.07 -7.00 8.40
N LYS A 66 -1.05 -7.57 9.04
CA LYS A 66 -0.10 -6.84 9.87
C LYS A 66 1.10 -6.41 9.02
N LEU A 67 1.40 -5.12 9.02
CA LEU A 67 2.49 -4.53 8.25
C LEU A 67 3.50 -3.86 9.17
N ASP A 68 4.78 -3.99 8.84
CA ASP A 68 5.85 -3.16 9.40
C ASP A 68 6.22 -2.08 8.37
N CYS A 69 6.48 -0.86 8.86
CA CYS A 69 7.02 0.22 8.06
C CYS A 69 8.48 0.43 8.45
N ASP A 70 9.38 -0.21 7.72
CA ASP A 70 10.81 -0.23 8.02
C ASP A 70 11.58 0.78 7.18
N ASN A 71 12.59 1.43 7.78
CA ASN A 71 13.49 2.35 7.09
C ASN A 71 14.83 1.66 6.79
N THR A 72 15.09 1.43 5.50
CA THR A 72 16.23 0.66 4.99
C THR A 72 17.31 1.57 4.41
N LEU A 73 18.56 1.09 4.40
CA LEU A 73 19.69 1.82 3.81
C LEU A 73 19.57 1.96 2.28
N ASP A 74 18.97 0.98 1.62
CA ASP A 74 18.94 0.92 0.15
C ASP A 74 17.70 1.58 -0.46
N TYR A 75 16.59 1.72 0.30
CA TYR A 75 15.31 2.17 -0.25
C TYR A 75 14.58 3.21 0.62
N GLY A 76 15.07 3.48 1.82
CA GLY A 76 14.34 4.25 2.80
C GLY A 76 13.14 3.47 3.33
N TYR A 77 12.01 4.14 3.53
CA TYR A 77 10.81 3.52 4.09
C TYR A 77 10.17 2.51 3.12
N THR A 78 9.82 1.32 3.62
CA THR A 78 9.15 0.24 2.88
C THR A 78 8.06 -0.44 3.74
N LEU A 79 7.13 -1.15 3.12
CA LEU A 79 6.10 -1.95 3.81
C LEU A 79 6.31 -3.44 3.59
N ASN A 80 6.26 -4.23 4.65
CA ASN A 80 6.36 -5.69 4.59
C ASN A 80 5.38 -6.34 5.57
N GLU A 81 4.93 -7.57 5.28
CA GLU A 81 4.19 -8.36 6.26
C GLU A 81 5.03 -8.60 7.52
N THR A 82 4.38 -8.56 8.68
CA THR A 82 5.05 -8.73 9.97
C THR A 82 4.21 -9.51 10.97
N LYS A 83 4.88 -10.07 11.98
CA LYS A 83 4.20 -10.73 13.10
C LYS A 83 3.80 -9.75 14.20
N LYS A 84 4.41 -8.56 14.22
CA LYS A 84 4.18 -7.52 15.21
C LYS A 84 2.79 -6.90 15.01
N THR A 85 2.08 -6.63 16.11
CA THR A 85 0.82 -5.88 16.05
C THR A 85 1.12 -4.40 15.86
N GLY A 86 0.54 -3.80 14.84
CA GLY A 86 0.60 -2.36 14.59
C GLY A 86 -0.68 -1.65 15.03
N GLU A 87 -0.86 -0.45 14.48
CA GLU A 87 -2.03 0.40 14.71
C GLU A 87 -2.88 0.53 13.44
N THR A 88 -4.10 1.05 13.60
CA THR A 88 -4.99 1.38 12.48
C THR A 88 -5.05 2.89 12.28
N GLN A 89 -5.41 3.32 11.08
CA GLN A 89 -5.62 4.73 10.74
C GLN A 89 -7.06 4.90 10.26
N ASP A 90 -7.59 6.10 10.41
CA ASP A 90 -8.91 6.44 9.86
C ASP A 90 -8.89 6.27 8.34
N LEU A 91 -9.75 5.39 7.84
CA LEU A 91 -9.83 5.07 6.43
C LEU A 91 -10.77 6.04 5.71
N ILE A 92 -10.30 6.56 4.59
CA ILE A 92 -11.13 7.25 3.59
C ILE A 92 -10.98 6.55 2.24
N MET A 93 -12.09 6.12 1.65
CA MET A 93 -12.09 5.47 0.34
C MET A 93 -12.11 6.51 -0.79
N TRP A 94 -11.57 6.14 -1.95
CA TRP A 94 -11.52 7.01 -3.14
C TRP A 94 -12.88 7.62 -3.51
N ASN A 95 -13.95 6.82 -3.45
CA ASN A 95 -15.32 7.26 -3.74
C ASN A 95 -15.94 8.13 -2.63
N GLN A 96 -15.40 8.10 -1.41
CA GLN A 96 -15.85 8.93 -0.29
C GLN A 96 -15.21 10.32 -0.27
N LEU A 97 -14.09 10.50 -0.99
CA LEU A 97 -13.45 11.80 -1.13
C LEU A 97 -14.38 12.81 -1.85
N THR A 98 -14.17 14.10 -1.57
CA THR A 98 -14.77 15.16 -2.38
C THR A 98 -14.17 15.16 -3.78
N ASP A 99 -14.90 15.72 -4.75
CA ASP A 99 -14.37 15.87 -6.12
C ASP A 99 -13.08 16.68 -6.15
N ALA A 100 -12.98 17.71 -5.30
CA ALA A 100 -11.76 18.51 -5.17
C ALA A 100 -10.57 17.67 -4.67
N ALA A 101 -10.77 16.79 -3.70
CA ALA A 101 -9.72 15.92 -3.17
C ALA A 101 -9.30 14.85 -4.19
N ARG A 102 -10.26 14.22 -4.88
CA ARG A 102 -9.97 13.29 -5.98
C ARG A 102 -9.18 13.97 -7.09
N SER A 103 -9.63 15.15 -7.55
CA SER A 103 -8.94 15.93 -8.58
C SER A 103 -7.53 16.31 -8.15
N ALA A 104 -7.34 16.71 -6.89
CA ALA A 104 -6.00 17.04 -6.38
C ALA A 104 -5.09 15.81 -6.40
N LEU A 105 -5.54 14.65 -5.90
CA LEU A 105 -4.75 13.43 -5.88
C LEU A 105 -4.45 12.88 -7.29
N GLN A 106 -5.38 13.05 -8.24
CA GLN A 106 -5.22 12.62 -9.62
C GLN A 106 -4.09 13.37 -10.34
N TRP A 107 -4.01 14.69 -10.12
CA TRP A 107 -3.21 15.58 -10.98
C TRP A 107 -2.00 16.22 -10.30
N THR A 108 -1.86 16.09 -8.98
CA THR A 108 -0.69 16.63 -8.27
C THR A 108 0.56 15.82 -8.60
N ASP A 109 1.62 16.53 -8.99
CA ASP A 109 2.96 15.96 -9.10
C ASP A 109 3.62 15.90 -7.72
N PHE A 110 3.81 14.69 -7.19
CA PHE A 110 4.50 14.44 -5.92
C PHE A 110 5.99 14.20 -6.16
N ASN A 111 6.65 15.14 -6.84
CA ASN A 111 8.08 15.08 -7.19
C ASN A 111 8.42 13.90 -8.12
N GLY A 112 7.72 13.79 -9.24
CA GLY A 112 7.80 12.71 -10.21
C GLY A 112 6.96 11.48 -9.85
N LEU A 113 6.20 11.52 -8.75
CA LEU A 113 5.32 10.45 -8.30
C LEU A 113 3.85 10.84 -8.48
N SER A 114 3.02 9.85 -8.78
CA SER A 114 1.55 9.96 -8.77
C SER A 114 0.98 9.27 -7.52
N ALA A 115 -0.18 9.70 -7.05
CA ALA A 115 -0.88 8.99 -5.99
C ALA A 115 -1.29 7.58 -6.49
N PRO A 116 -1.03 6.51 -5.73
CA PRO A 116 -1.25 5.13 -6.18
C PRO A 116 -2.73 4.79 -6.38
N ILE A 117 -3.61 5.54 -5.74
CA ILE A 117 -5.08 5.38 -5.81
C ILE A 117 -5.74 6.22 -6.91
N GLY A 118 -4.97 7.03 -7.64
CA GLY A 118 -5.50 7.79 -8.78
C GLY A 118 -5.90 6.86 -9.93
N ASP A 119 -6.87 7.29 -10.73
CA ASP A 119 -7.36 6.55 -11.89
C ASP A 119 -6.20 6.29 -12.87
N GLY A 120 -6.18 5.11 -13.49
CA GLY A 120 -5.08 4.62 -14.33
C GLY A 120 -3.88 4.11 -13.55
N LYS A 121 -3.36 4.87 -12.57
CA LYS A 121 -2.26 4.38 -11.71
C LYS A 121 -2.72 3.20 -10.84
N PHE A 122 -3.93 3.29 -10.31
CA PHE A 122 -4.56 2.20 -9.57
C PHE A 122 -4.62 0.92 -10.42
N ASP A 123 -5.09 1.01 -11.67
CA ASP A 123 -5.23 -0.14 -12.55
C ASP A 123 -3.87 -0.78 -12.88
N GLU A 124 -2.88 0.06 -13.23
CA GLU A 124 -1.49 -0.38 -13.47
C GLU A 124 -0.90 -1.14 -12.27
N LEU A 125 -1.10 -0.61 -11.06
CA LEU A 125 -0.56 -1.21 -9.84
C LEU A 125 -1.28 -2.51 -9.47
N ILE A 126 -2.60 -2.57 -9.65
CA ILE A 126 -3.39 -3.79 -9.42
C ILE A 126 -2.96 -4.90 -10.39
N GLU A 127 -2.74 -4.59 -11.67
CA GLU A 127 -2.23 -5.55 -12.66
C GLU A 127 -0.84 -6.08 -12.27
N ASN A 128 0.10 -5.19 -11.94
CA ASN A 128 1.45 -5.57 -11.53
C ASN A 128 1.47 -6.43 -10.25
N ALA A 129 0.54 -6.18 -9.35
CA ALA A 129 0.39 -6.88 -8.08
C ALA A 129 -0.38 -8.21 -8.18
N TYR A 130 -0.97 -8.53 -9.34
CA TYR A 130 -1.78 -9.73 -9.49
C TYR A 130 -0.97 -10.99 -9.14
N PRO A 131 -1.41 -11.81 -8.15
CA PRO A 131 -0.56 -12.83 -7.57
C PRO A 131 -0.82 -14.25 -8.11
N PHE A 132 -1.66 -14.39 -9.14
CA PHE A 132 -2.08 -15.68 -9.71
C PHE A 132 -1.79 -15.80 -11.20
#